data_AF-A0A929F224-F1
#
_entry.id   AF-A0A929F224-F1
#
_cell.length_a   1.000
_cell.length_b   1.000
_cell.length_c   1.000
_cell.angle_alpha   90.00
_cell.angle_beta   90.00
_cell.angle_gamma   90.00
#
_symmetry.space_group_name_H-M   'P 1'
#
loop_
_entity.id
_entity.type
_entity.pdbx_description
1 polymer ?
#
loop_
_entity_poly.entity_id
_entity_poly.type
_entity_poly.pdbx_seq_one_letter_code
_entity_poly.pdbx_strand_id
1 'polypeptide(L)' 'MKQEKLDSILDTAKKMFARYGLQKTSLEEVARMARVAKATIYNYFGSKDQVYLEVLRRE' A
#
# COMPACT_ATOMS: atom_id res chain seq x y z
N MET A 1 -2.56 11.10 -12.46
CA MET A 1 -1.71 11.62 -11.35
C MET A 1 -2.10 11.12 -9.96
N LYS A 2 -3.28 11.45 -9.40
CA LYS A 2 -3.69 11.01 -8.05
C LYS A 2 -4.12 9.53 -8.06
N GLN A 3 -4.98 9.15 -9.00
CA GLN A 3 -5.49 7.79 -9.14
C GLN A 3 -4.36 6.78 -9.43
N GLU A 4 -3.49 7.09 -10.39
CA GLU A 4 -2.32 6.25 -10.71
C GLU A 4 -1.40 5.97 -9.52
N LYS A 5 -1.18 6.96 -8.63
CA LYS A 5 -0.40 6.76 -7.40
C LYS A 5 -1.13 5.80 -6.45
N LEU A 6 -2.44 5.96 -6.33
CA LEU A 6 -3.28 5.14 -5.47
C LEU A 6 -3.29 3.68 -5.95
N ASP A 7 -3.42 3.49 -7.26
CA ASP A 7 -3.33 2.17 -7.91
C ASP A 7 -1.94 1.56 -7.74
N SER A 8 -0.89 2.33 -7.99
CA SER A 8 0.49 1.86 -7.80
C SER A 8 0.79 1.45 -6.34
N ILE A 9 0.22 2.16 -5.35
CA ILE A 9 0.36 1.79 -3.94
C ILE A 9 -0.37 0.48 -3.66
N LEU A 10 -1.62 0.34 -4.09
CA LEU A 10 -2.45 -0.82 -3.77
C LEU A 10 -1.99 -2.08 -4.51
N ASP A 11 -1.54 -1.98 -5.76
CA ASP A 11 -0.94 -3.10 -6.50
C ASP A 11 0.36 -3.59 -5.86
N THR A 12 1.18 -2.66 -5.38
CA THR A 12 2.42 -2.98 -4.66
C THR A 12 2.10 -3.61 -3.31
N ALA A 13 1.17 -3.02 -2.55
CA ALA A 13 0.74 -3.53 -1.26
C ALA A 13 0.15 -4.93 -1.39
N LYS A 14 -0.69 -5.20 -2.40
CA LYS A 14 -1.23 -6.53 -2.71
C LYS A 14 -0.13 -7.56 -2.87
N LYS A 15 0.88 -7.29 -3.70
CA LYS A 15 2.02 -8.19 -3.92
C LYS A 15 2.80 -8.47 -2.64
N MET A 16 3.02 -7.43 -1.83
CA MET A 16 3.77 -7.55 -0.57
C MET A 16 2.98 -8.33 0.48
N PHE A 17 1.69 -8.03 0.66
CA PHE A 17 0.82 -8.74 1.60
C PHE A 17 0.63 -10.21 1.20
N ALA A 18 0.46 -10.51 -0.09
CA ALA A 18 0.35 -11.89 -0.57
C ALA A 18 1.65 -12.68 -0.35
N ARG A 19 2.82 -12.04 -0.48
CA ARG A 19 4.11 -12.71 -0.35
C ARG A 19 4.58 -12.88 1.10
N TYR A 20 4.36 -11.87 1.94
CA TYR A 20 4.97 -11.79 3.28
C TYR A 20 3.95 -11.78 4.43
N GLY A 21 2.66 -11.59 4.12
CA GLY A 21 1.60 -11.38 5.10
C GLY A 21 1.56 -9.96 5.67
N LEU A 22 0.46 -9.62 6.34
CA LEU A 22 0.22 -8.29 6.92
C LEU A 22 1.28 -7.89 7.94
N GLN A 23 1.68 -8.82 8.82
CA GLN A 23 2.59 -8.52 9.92
C GLN A 23 4.00 -8.15 9.42
N LYS A 24 4.56 -8.91 8.48
CA LYS A 24 5.92 -8.69 7.98
C LYS A 24 6.01 -7.58 6.93
N THR A 25 4.89 -7.12 6.38
CA THR A 25 4.88 -6.03 5.40
C THR A 25 5.00 -4.67 6.09
N SER A 26 5.91 -3.81 5.62
CA SER A 26 6.07 -2.43 6.08
C SER A 26 5.58 -1.43 5.02
N LEU A 27 4.91 -0.36 5.44
CA LEU A 27 4.49 0.71 4.52
C LEU A 27 5.67 1.49 3.94
N GLU A 28 6.84 1.41 4.57
CA GLU A 28 8.07 2.00 4.06
C GLU A 28 8.56 1.29 2.80
N GLU A 29 8.55 -0.05 2.82
CA GLU A 29 8.92 -0.82 1.65
C GLU A 29 7.88 -0.72 0.53
N VAL A 30 6.58 -0.70 0.88
CA VAL A 30 5.51 -0.43 -0.09
C VAL A 30 5.72 0.93 -0.75
N ALA A 31 6.01 1.98 0.02
CA ALA A 31 6.27 3.31 -0.52
C ALA A 31 7.47 3.34 -1.47
N ARG A 32 8.58 2.70 -1.06
CA ARG A 32 9.79 2.58 -1.88
C ARG A 32 9.51 1.89 -3.22
N MET A 33 8.78 0.78 -3.19
CA MET A 33 8.45 0.00 -4.39
C MET A 33 7.43 0.70 -5.30
N ALA A 34 6.45 1.38 -4.71
CA ALA A 34 5.47 2.20 -5.42
C ALA A 34 6.01 3.56 -5.87
N ARG A 35 7.29 3.88 -5.57
CA ARG A 35 7.95 5.16 -5.90
C ARG A 35 7.18 6.38 -5.38
N VAL A 36 6.68 6.29 -4.15
CA VAL A 36 6.00 7.37 -3.43
C VAL A 36 6.67 7.64 -2.09
N ALA A 37 6.45 8.82 -1.51
CA ALA A 37 6.85 9.06 -0.13
C ALA A 37 5.97 8.24 0.83
N LYS A 38 6.54 7.76 1.93
CA LYS A 38 5.77 7.07 3.00
C LYS A 38 4.62 7.95 3.51
N ALA A 39 4.85 9.25 3.68
CA ALA A 39 3.82 10.22 4.04
C ALA A 39 2.64 10.25 3.06
N THR A 40 2.87 10.00 1.76
CA THR A 40 1.79 9.90 0.77
C THR A 40 0.85 8.72 1.07
N ILE A 41 1.38 7.57 1.49
CA ILE A 41 0.54 6.42 1.89
C ILE A 41 -0.27 6.76 3.14
N TYR A 42 0.36 7.35 4.17
CA TYR A 42 -0.36 7.76 5.37
C TYR A 42 -1.43 8.82 5.09
N ASN A 43 -1.18 9.76 4.18
CA ASN A 43 -2.18 10.76 3.78
C ASN A 43 -3.39 10.16 3.06
N TYR A 44 -3.22 9.05 2.33
CA TYR A 44 -4.32 8.39 1.63
C TYR A 44 -5.08 7.40 2.50
N PHE A 45 -4.39 6.64 3.35
CA PHE A 45 -4.97 5.48 4.01
C PHE A 45 -4.91 5.55 5.53
N GLY A 46 -4.06 6.40 6.13
CA GLY A 46 -3.93 6.56 7.58
C GLY A 46 -3.19 5.43 8.30
N SER A 47 -3.36 4.16 7.92
CA SER A 47 -2.67 3.03 8.57
C SER A 47 -2.39 1.86 7.63
N LYS A 48 -1.51 0.95 8.05
CA LYS A 48 -1.22 -0.30 7.32
C LYS A 48 -2.46 -1.18 7.18
N ASP A 49 -3.28 -1.24 8.22
CA ASP A 49 -4.50 -2.03 8.23
C ASP A 49 -5.53 -1.46 7.25
N GLN A 50 -5.63 -0.14 7.13
CA GLN A 50 -6.49 0.49 6.12
C GLN A 50 -6.00 0.22 4.69
N VAL A 51 -4.68 0.24 4.44
CA VAL A 51 -4.12 -0.19 3.14
C VAL A 51 -4.50 -1.64 2.84
N TYR A 52 -4.40 -2.53 3.84
CA TYR A 52 -4.77 -3.93 3.69
C TYR A 52 -6.26 -4.12 3.42
N LEU A 53 -7.14 -3.43 4.16
CA LEU A 53 -8.58 -3.43 3.92
C LEU A 53 -8.92 -2.94 2.51
N GLU A 54 -8.25 -1.89 2.04
CA GLU A 54 -8.49 -1.35 0.71
C GLU A 54 -8.01 -2.29 -0.41
N VAL A 55 -6.90 -3.01 -0.18
CA VAL A 55 -6.47 -4.09 -1.08
C VAL A 55 -7.56 -5.17 -1.16
N LEU A 56 -8.16 -5.57 -0.04
CA LEU A 56 -9.23 -6.57 -0.02
C LEU A 56 -10.52 -6.09 -0.70
N ARG A 57 -10.84 -4.79 -0.63
CA ARG A 57 -12.03 -4.21 -1.29
C ARG A 57 -11.95 -4.16 -2.82
N ARG A 58 -10.74 -4.28 -3.39
CA ARG A 58 -10.53 -4.28 -4.84
C ARG A 58 -10.74 -5.65 -5.50
N GLU A 59 -10.95 -6.71 -4.73
CA GLU A 59 -11.31 -8.05 -5.19
C GLU A 59 -12.81 -8.31 -5.04
#